data_AF-A0A2Z5G2E7-F1
#
_entry.id   AF-A0A2Z5G2E7-F1
#
_cell.length_a   1.000
_cell.length_b   1.000
_cell.length_c   1.000
_cell.angle_alpha   90.00
_cell.angle_beta   90.00
_cell.angle_gamma   90.00
#
_symmetry.space_group_name_H-M   'P 1'
#
loop_
_entity.id
_entity.type
_entity.pdbx_description
1 polymer ?
#
loop_
_entity_poly.entity_id
_entity_poly.type
_entity_poly.pdbx_seq_one_letter_code
_entity_poly.pdbx_strand_id
1 'polypeptide(L)'
;MNRRQFAACLPVAGLLAGCDSDQRPSAAATLLNNGRVQDAMKGVESSLGDLEVNVDSFDNEDWRDVVPEIKSSVDEVREAFERLRQALGVSNA
;
A
#
# COMPACT_ATOMS: atom_id res chain seq x y z
N MET A 1 -25.05 -18.15 -62.68
CA MET A 1 -23.86 -17.84 -63.52
C MET A 1 -23.53 -16.35 -63.40
N ASN A 2 -22.45 -15.98 -62.69
CA ASN A 2 -21.49 -14.97 -63.15
C ASN A 2 -20.21 -15.01 -62.29
N ARG A 3 -19.09 -15.22 -63.00
CA ARG A 3 -17.67 -15.16 -62.55
C ARG A 3 -17.32 -13.69 -62.24
N ARG A 4 -16.30 -13.31 -61.45
CA ARG A 4 -14.86 -13.61 -61.59
C ARG A 4 -14.13 -13.24 -60.30
N GLN A 5 -13.11 -14.03 -59.97
CA GLN A 5 -12.06 -13.74 -59.00
C GLN A 5 -11.09 -12.69 -59.56
N PHE A 6 -10.51 -11.85 -58.70
CA PHE A 6 -9.16 -11.33 -58.87
C PHE A 6 -8.42 -11.38 -57.52
N ALA A 7 -7.16 -11.76 -57.63
CA ALA A 7 -6.29 -12.22 -56.58
C ALA A 7 -5.53 -11.09 -55.86
N ALA A 8 -5.13 -11.42 -54.63
CA ALA A 8 -3.85 -11.15 -53.98
C ALA A 8 -3.22 -9.74 -54.09
N CYS A 9 -3.07 -9.11 -52.92
CA CYS A 9 -1.77 -8.64 -52.40
C CYS A 9 -1.92 -8.25 -50.91
N LEU A 10 -1.61 -9.18 -49.99
CA LEU A 10 -0.99 -8.84 -48.69
C LEU A 10 0.46 -8.43 -49.00
N PRO A 11 1.09 -7.45 -48.29
CA PRO A 11 1.43 -7.64 -46.88
C PRO A 11 1.50 -6.38 -45.97
N VAL A 12 1.31 -6.65 -44.67
CA VAL A 12 2.02 -6.06 -43.51
C VAL A 12 1.97 -4.53 -43.30
N ALA A 13 1.16 -4.14 -42.31
CA ALA A 13 1.48 -3.22 -41.19
C ALA A 13 0.16 -2.84 -40.49
N GLY A 14 -0.03 -2.96 -39.19
CA GLY A 14 0.81 -3.47 -38.13
C GLY A 14 -0.11 -3.94 -37.01
N LEU A 15 0.30 -5.06 -36.41
CA LEU A 15 0.14 -5.41 -35.00
C LEU A 15 -0.69 -4.41 -34.17
N LEU A 16 -2.01 -4.60 -34.13
CA LEU A 16 -2.80 -4.33 -32.92
C LEU A 16 -3.16 -5.64 -32.21
N ALA A 17 -2.30 -6.66 -32.37
CA ALA A 17 -1.87 -7.43 -31.21
C ALA A 17 -0.90 -6.55 -30.43
N GLY A 18 -1.43 -5.48 -29.83
CA GLY A 18 -0.79 -4.83 -28.71
C GLY A 18 -0.86 -5.85 -27.58
N CYS A 19 0.15 -6.70 -27.53
CA CYS A 19 0.37 -7.63 -26.45
C CYS A 19 0.05 -6.92 -25.15
N ASP A 20 -0.91 -7.50 -24.42
CA ASP A 20 -1.05 -7.53 -22.98
C ASP A 20 0.34 -7.78 -22.38
N SER A 21 1.16 -6.73 -22.42
CA SER A 21 2.56 -6.76 -22.04
C SER A 21 2.51 -6.42 -20.58
N ASP A 22 2.38 -7.46 -19.77
CA ASP A 22 2.58 -7.42 -18.34
C ASP A 22 1.90 -6.20 -17.72
N GLN A 23 0.64 -6.37 -17.29
CA GLN A 23 0.22 -5.74 -16.05
C GLN A 23 1.13 -6.29 -14.94
N ARG A 24 2.42 -5.91 -14.95
CA ARG A 24 3.38 -6.16 -13.90
C ARG A 24 2.67 -5.58 -12.70
N PRO A 25 2.26 -6.40 -11.71
CA PRO A 25 1.70 -5.83 -10.51
C PRO A 25 2.74 -4.81 -10.07
N SER A 26 2.30 -3.55 -9.97
CA SER A 26 3.14 -2.46 -9.48
C SER A 26 3.92 -3.04 -8.31
N ALA A 27 5.23 -2.79 -8.22
CA ALA A 27 6.01 -3.35 -7.10
C ALA A 27 5.32 -3.05 -5.74
N ALA A 28 4.58 -1.93 -5.67
CA ALA A 28 3.66 -1.61 -4.57
C ALA A 28 2.46 -2.55 -4.42
N ALA A 29 1.81 -3.02 -5.49
CA ALA A 29 0.76 -4.03 -5.44
C ALA A 29 1.28 -5.39 -4.92
N THR A 30 2.53 -5.76 -5.25
CA THR A 30 3.15 -6.98 -4.71
C THR A 30 3.60 -6.80 -3.25
N LEU A 31 4.07 -5.61 -2.87
CA LEU A 31 4.42 -5.24 -1.49
C LEU A 31 3.18 -5.19 -0.58
N LEU A 32 2.08 -4.61 -1.05
CA LEU A 32 0.80 -4.56 -0.32
C LEU A 32 0.09 -5.92 -0.28
N ASN A 33 0.43 -6.84 -1.19
CA ASN A 33 -0.03 -8.23 -1.12
C ASN A 33 0.89 -9.12 -0.24
N ASN A 34 1.88 -8.52 0.43
CA ASN A 34 2.70 -9.21 1.41
C ASN A 34 2.00 -9.18 2.78
N GLY A 35 1.67 -10.36 3.31
CA GLY A 35 1.00 -10.47 4.62
C GLY A 35 1.71 -9.72 5.75
N ARG A 36 3.05 -9.68 5.75
CA ARG A 36 3.81 -8.94 6.77
C ARG A 36 3.62 -7.43 6.68
N VAL A 37 3.48 -6.90 5.48
CA VAL A 37 3.23 -5.46 5.25
C VAL A 37 1.80 -5.12 5.66
N GLN A 38 0.82 -5.97 5.33
CA GLN A 38 -0.57 -5.79 5.75
C GLN A 38 -0.72 -5.85 7.28
N ASP A 39 -0.09 -6.82 7.93
CA ASP A 39 -0.13 -6.97 9.39
C ASP A 39 0.55 -5.77 10.08
N ALA A 40 1.68 -5.31 9.56
CA ALA A 40 2.34 -4.12 10.07
C ALA A 40 1.50 -2.85 9.87
N MET A 41 0.82 -2.73 8.72
CA MET A 41 -0.08 -1.60 8.44
C MET A 41 -1.29 -1.58 9.37
N LYS A 42 -1.91 -2.74 9.65
CA LYS A 42 -2.96 -2.87 10.68
C LYS A 42 -2.47 -2.49 12.06
N GLY A 43 -1.23 -2.84 12.40
CA GLY A 43 -0.59 -2.44 13.66
C GLY A 43 -0.48 -0.92 13.77
N VAL A 44 -0.07 -0.24 12.70
CA VAL A 44 -0.01 1.24 12.65
C VAL A 44 -1.39 1.85 12.81
N GLU A 45 -2.40 1.33 12.11
CA GLU A 45 -3.78 1.81 12.22
C GLU A 45 -4.33 1.67 13.64
N SER A 46 -4.07 0.52 14.30
CA SER A 46 -4.48 0.30 15.69
C SER A 46 -3.85 1.30 16.64
N SER A 47 -2.52 1.43 16.61
CA SER A 47 -1.81 2.34 17.51
C SER A 47 -2.17 3.81 17.27
N LEU A 48 -2.52 4.17 16.03
CA LEU A 48 -3.03 5.52 15.74
C LEU A 48 -4.41 5.73 16.36
N GLY A 49 -5.31 4.74 16.28
CA GLY A 49 -6.60 4.80 16.95
C GLY A 49 -6.46 4.94 18.47
N ASP A 50 -5.52 4.23 19.09
CA ASP A 50 -5.23 4.34 20.52
C ASP A 50 -4.69 5.74 20.88
N LEU A 51 -3.83 6.30 20.03
CA LEU A 51 -3.35 7.68 20.19
C LEU A 51 -4.48 8.70 20.06
N GLU A 52 -5.39 8.54 19.10
CA GLU A 52 -6.54 9.43 18.91
C GLU A 52 -7.44 9.44 20.15
N VAL A 53 -7.76 8.27 20.71
CA VAL A 53 -8.56 8.17 21.96
C VAL A 53 -7.88 8.89 23.12
N ASN A 54 -6.56 8.72 23.27
CA ASN A 54 -5.81 9.36 24.35
C ASN A 54 -5.70 10.87 24.16
N VAL A 55 -5.58 11.35 22.92
CA VAL A 55 -5.58 12.78 22.60
C VAL A 55 -6.97 13.40 22.79
N ASP A 56 -8.04 12.71 22.41
CA ASP A 56 -9.41 13.18 22.63
C ASP A 56 -9.76 13.29 24.12
N SER A 57 -9.10 12.50 24.96
CA SER A 57 -9.21 12.57 26.42
C SER A 57 -8.43 13.74 27.04
N PHE A 58 -7.68 14.51 26.25
CA PHE A 58 -6.90 15.64 26.73
C PHE A 58 -7.80 16.83 27.09
N ASP A 59 -8.07 16.98 28.38
CA ASP A 59 -8.71 18.16 28.97
C ASP A 59 -7.77 18.88 29.97
N ASN A 60 -8.03 20.16 30.24
CA ASN A 60 -7.23 21.01 31.12
C ASN A 60 -7.22 20.55 32.58
N GLU A 61 -8.18 19.73 32.99
CA GLU A 61 -8.27 19.21 34.36
C GLU A 61 -7.41 17.94 34.54
N ASP A 62 -7.27 17.10 33.50
CA ASP A 62 -6.66 15.77 33.59
C ASP A 62 -5.35 15.61 32.80
N TRP A 63 -4.81 16.69 32.22
CA TRP A 63 -3.63 16.66 31.34
C TRP A 63 -2.40 15.96 31.96
N ARG A 64 -2.25 15.96 33.29
CA ARG A 64 -1.10 15.31 33.96
C ARG A 64 -1.14 13.80 33.86
N ASP A 65 -2.34 13.23 33.82
CA ASP A 65 -2.55 11.79 33.73
C ASP A 65 -2.62 11.36 32.25
N VAL A 66 -3.19 12.21 31.39
CA VAL A 66 -3.35 11.95 29.95
C VAL A 66 -2.04 12.11 29.16
N VAL A 67 -1.17 13.07 29.49
CA VAL A 67 0.10 13.28 28.75
C VAL A 67 1.03 12.05 28.78
N PRO A 68 1.23 11.35 29.91
CA PRO A 68 1.93 10.08 29.94
C PRO A 68 1.31 9.01 29.03
N GLU A 69 -0.02 8.92 28.97
CA GLU A 69 -0.74 7.95 28.13
C GLU A 69 -0.57 8.27 26.65
N ILE A 70 -0.74 9.54 26.25
CA ILE A 70 -0.44 10.02 24.89
C ILE A 70 1.01 9.66 24.51
N LYS A 71 1.96 9.90 25.41
CA LYS A 71 3.38 9.58 25.14
C LYS A 71 3.58 8.08 24.91
N SER A 72 2.94 7.23 25.71
CA SER A 72 2.98 5.77 25.52
C SER A 72 2.43 5.38 24.15
N SER A 73 1.26 5.90 23.77
CA SER A 73 0.66 5.62 22.45
C SER A 73 1.50 6.14 21.29
N VAL A 74 2.17 7.28 21.43
CA VAL A 74 3.13 7.77 20.42
C VAL A 74 4.30 6.81 20.26
N ASP A 75 4.83 6.25 21.34
CA ASP A 75 5.92 5.27 21.28
C ASP A 75 5.43 3.96 20.63
N GLU A 76 4.20 3.54 20.87
CA GLU A 76 3.57 2.40 20.19
C GLU A 76 3.39 2.63 18.68
N VAL A 77 2.92 3.83 18.27
CA VAL A 77 2.84 4.21 16.85
C VAL A 77 4.22 4.16 16.19
N ARG A 78 5.27 4.65 16.89
CA ARG A 78 6.65 4.59 16.39
C ARG A 78 7.12 3.15 16.20
N GLU A 79 6.88 2.27 17.16
CA GLU A 79 7.23 0.86 17.04
C GLU A 79 6.48 0.18 15.89
N ALA A 80 5.19 0.46 15.74
CA ALA A 80 4.38 -0.07 14.64
C ALA A 80 4.94 0.40 13.28
N PHE A 81 5.34 1.66 13.18
CA PHE A 81 5.97 2.21 11.98
C PHE A 81 7.33 1.56 11.69
N GLU A 82 8.15 1.31 12.71
CA GLU A 82 9.41 0.57 12.53
C GLU A 82 9.19 -0.87 12.06
N ARG A 83 8.16 -1.56 12.56
CA ARG A 83 7.75 -2.88 12.06
C ARG A 83 7.33 -2.81 10.59
N LEU A 84 6.58 -1.79 10.19
CA LEU A 84 6.21 -1.54 8.79
C LEU A 84 7.44 -1.27 7.93
N ARG A 85 8.36 -0.44 8.42
CA ARG A 85 9.62 -0.11 7.74
C ARG A 85 10.48 -1.35 7.51
N GLN A 86 10.59 -2.23 8.51
CA GLN A 86 11.27 -3.51 8.40
C GLN A 86 10.55 -4.46 7.42
N ALA A 87 9.22 -4.51 7.44
CA ALA A 87 8.43 -5.33 6.51
C ALA A 87 8.59 -4.86 5.05
N LEU A 88 8.78 -3.56 4.85
CA LEU A 88 9.09 -2.96 3.54
C LEU A 88 10.56 -3.16 3.12
N GLY A 89 11.40 -3.77 3.96
CA GLY A 89 12.83 -4.00 3.68
C GLY A 89 13.69 -2.74 3.76
N VAL A 90 13.20 -1.67 4.40
CA VAL A 90 13.97 -0.44 4.59
C VAL A 90 14.87 -0.61 5.82
N SER A 91 16.01 -1.28 5.65
CA SER A 91 17.05 -1.37 6.67
C SER A 91 17.51 0.03 7.09
N ASN A 92 17.63 0.29 8.40
CA ASN A 92 18.32 1.48 8.90
C ASN A 92 19.77 1.46 8.38
N ALA A 93 20.11 2.44 7.54
CA ALA A 93 21.49 2.79 7.25
C ALA A 93 22.09 3.58 8.42
#